data_AF-A0A524DMA8-F1
#
_entry.id   AF-A0A524DMA8-F1
#
_cell.length_a   1.000
_cell.length_b   1.000
_cell.length_c   1.000
_cell.angle_alpha   90.00
_cell.angle_beta   90.00
_cell.angle_gamma   90.00
#
_symmetry.space_group_name_H-M   'P 1'
#
loop_
_entity.id
_entity.type
_entity.pdbx_description
1 polymer ?
#
loop_
_entity_poly.entity_id
_entity_poly.type
_entity_poly.pdbx_seq_one_letter_code
_entity_poly.pdbx_strand_id
1 'polypeptide(L)' 'MKEPIPEEIALEICEKVQEKNKNKKISFGRMQCWGCIKFSKKKNDIHHRCLFNSEHNDNRGCQLVNKVYDDEY' A
#
# COMPACT_ATOMS: atom_id res chain seq x y z
N MET A 1 3.11 -17.36 -8.46
CA MET A 1 3.43 -15.95 -8.16
C MET A 1 2.48 -15.11 -9.00
N LYS A 2 1.79 -14.12 -8.43
CA LYS A 2 0.96 -13.21 -9.23
C LYS A 2 1.87 -12.20 -9.95
N GLU A 3 1.36 -11.56 -11.00
CA GLU A 3 2.14 -10.60 -11.80
C GLU A 3 2.62 -9.42 -10.94
N PRO A 4 3.86 -8.92 -11.08
CA PRO A 4 4.31 -7.72 -10.39
C PRO A 4 3.41 -6.52 -10.70
N ILE A 5 3.18 -5.65 -9.71
CA ILE A 5 2.44 -4.41 -9.93
C ILE A 5 3.45 -3.35 -10.40
N PRO A 6 3.24 -2.66 -11.54
CA PRO A 6 4.07 -1.52 -11.91
C PRO A 6 4.09 -0.48 -10.79
N GLU A 7 5.27 0.06 -10.46
CA GLU A 7 5.43 0.93 -9.28
C GLU A 7 4.47 2.12 -9.28
N GLU A 8 4.31 2.78 -10.43
CA GLU A 8 3.39 3.92 -10.60
C GLU A 8 1.95 3.53 -10.25
N ILE A 9 1.50 2.36 -10.72
CA ILE A 9 0.16 1.83 -10.43
C ILE A 9 0.03 1.45 -8.95
N ALA A 10 1.06 0.82 -8.37
CA ALA A 10 1.07 0.45 -6.96
C ALA A 10 0.96 1.70 -6.05
N LEU A 11 1.66 2.76 -6.40
CA LEU A 11 1.62 4.05 -5.71
C LEU A 11 0.26 4.73 -5.86
N GLU A 12 -0.29 4.78 -7.06
CA GLU A 12 -1.63 5.34 -7.32
C GLU A 12 -2.71 4.62 -6.50
N ILE A 13 -2.70 3.28 -6.52
CA ILE A 13 -3.60 2.46 -5.72
C ILE A 13 -3.39 2.72 -4.23
N CYS A 14 -2.13 2.82 -3.78
CA CYS A 14 -1.81 3.10 -2.38
C CYS A 14 -2.43 4.44 -1.92
N GLU A 15 -2.41 5.47 -2.75
CA GLU A 15 -3.02 6.76 -2.47
C GLU A 15 -4.55 6.66 -2.40
N LYS A 16 -5.18 5.97 -3.36
CA LYS A 16 -6.63 5.69 -3.35
C LYS A 16 -7.05 4.94 -2.08
N VAL A 17 -6.29 3.93 -1.67
CA VAL A 17 -6.54 3.14 -0.45
C VAL A 17 -6.40 4.01 0.81
N GLN A 18 -5.37 4.87 0.86
CA GLN A 18 -5.18 5.80 1.98
C GLN A 18 -6.36 6.76 2.12
N GLU A 19 -6.82 7.36 1.01
CA GLU A 19 -7.94 8.30 1.03
C GLU A 19 -9.24 7.61 1.44
N LYS A 20 -9.52 6.41 0.89
CA LYS A 20 -10.68 5.58 1.30
C LYS A 20 -10.66 5.22 2.79
N ASN A 21 -9.49 4.97 3.38
CA ASN A 21 -9.37 4.53 4.78
C ASN A 21 -9.25 5.70 5.78
N LYS A 22 -8.78 6.88 5.36
CA LYS A 22 -8.69 8.08 6.21
C LYS A 22 -10.03 8.49 6.82
N ASN A 23 -11.12 8.27 6.08
CA ASN A 23 -12.48 8.64 6.48
C ASN A 23 -13.16 7.61 7.41
N LYS A 24 -12.59 6.40 7.59
CA LYS A 24 -13.20 5.35 8.44
C LYS A 24 -12.87 5.61 9.91
N LYS A 25 -13.85 5.60 10.83
CA LYS A 25 -13.61 5.93 12.25
C LYS A 25 -12.66 4.93 12.94
N ILE A 26 -12.94 3.64 12.84
CA ILE A 26 -12.11 2.55 13.36
C ILE A 26 -12.18 1.42 12.36
N SER A 27 -11.07 1.13 11.67
CA SER A 27 -10.97 -0.02 10.78
C SER A 27 -9.54 -0.52 10.73
N PHE A 28 -9.36 -1.82 10.51
CA PHE A 28 -8.04 -2.42 10.35
C PHE A 28 -7.23 -1.72 9.24
N GLY A 29 -7.87 -1.44 8.10
CA GLY A 29 -7.24 -0.73 6.99
C GLY A 29 -6.74 0.67 7.37
N ARG A 30 -7.49 1.43 8.19
CA ARG A 30 -7.03 2.73 8.69
C ARG A 30 -5.79 2.59 9.59
N MET A 31 -5.78 1.60 10.49
CA MET A 31 -4.65 1.37 11.39
C MET A 31 -3.40 0.95 10.60
N GLN A 32 -3.55 0.06 9.62
CA GLN A 32 -2.47 -0.37 8.72
C GLN A 32 -1.91 0.81 7.91
N CYS A 33 -2.76 1.61 7.26
CA CYS A 33 -2.33 2.79 6.50
C CYS A 33 -1.61 3.80 7.41
N TRP A 34 -2.12 4.05 8.62
CA TRP A 34 -1.47 4.95 9.57
C TRP A 34 -0.08 4.46 9.98
N GLY A 35 0.06 3.16 10.30
CA GLY A 35 1.35 2.55 10.67
C GLY A 35 2.36 2.63 9.54
N CYS A 36 1.96 2.25 8.33
CA CYS A 36 2.76 2.33 7.11
C CYS A 36 3.30 3.76 6.89
N ILE A 37 2.41 4.76 6.89
CA ILE A 37 2.79 6.14 6.62
C ILE A 37 3.63 6.74 7.73
N LYS A 38 3.35 6.40 9.00
CA LYS A 38 4.18 6.83 10.13
C LYS A 38 5.59 6.28 10.01
N PHE A 39 5.74 5.02 9.61
CA PHE A 39 7.05 4.39 9.44
C PHE A 39 7.82 4.98 8.26
N SER A 40 7.20 5.11 7.08
CA SER A 40 7.85 5.69 5.90
C SER A 40 8.28 7.15 6.15
N LYS A 41 7.45 7.94 6.83
CA LYS A 41 7.80 9.32 7.24
C LYS A 41 8.98 9.37 8.20
N LYS A 42 9.05 8.46 9.19
CA LYS A 42 10.20 8.38 10.11
C LYS A 42 11.51 8.12 9.37
N LYS A 43 11.46 7.40 8.26
CA LYS A 43 12.60 7.07 7.40
C LYS A 43 12.88 8.09 6.31
N ASN A 44 11.95 9.03 6.08
CA ASN A 44 11.98 10.00 5.00
C ASN A 44 12.18 9.36 3.61
N ASP A 45 11.56 8.20 3.38
CA ASP A 45 11.69 7.44 2.13
C ASP A 45 10.38 6.71 1.79
N ILE A 46 9.96 6.83 0.54
CA ILE A 46 8.75 6.22 0.00
C ILE A 46 8.88 4.69 -0.12
N HIS A 47 10.08 4.17 -0.34
CA HIS A 47 10.35 2.73 -0.47
C HIS A 47 10.20 1.97 0.85
N HIS A 48 10.03 2.70 1.96
CA HIS A 48 9.66 2.13 3.26
C HIS A 48 8.14 1.97 3.45
N ARG A 49 7.31 2.25 2.42
CA ARG A 49 5.88 1.91 2.44
C ARG A 49 5.68 0.41 2.29
N CYS A 50 4.59 -0.11 2.87
CA CYS A 50 4.28 -1.54 2.90
C CYS A 50 4.24 -2.19 1.51
N LEU A 51 3.85 -1.46 0.45
CA LEU A 51 3.77 -2.03 -0.91
C LEU A 51 5.13 -2.52 -1.43
N PHE A 52 6.22 -1.89 -1.00
CA PHE A 52 7.59 -2.28 -1.37
C PHE A 52 8.17 -3.38 -0.48
N ASN A 53 7.49 -3.74 0.61
CA ASN A 53 7.94 -4.74 1.56
C ASN A 53 7.52 -6.16 1.10
N SER A 54 7.99 -6.55 -0.07
CA SER A 54 7.82 -7.89 -0.64
C SER A 54 9.18 -8.52 -0.90
N GLU A 55 9.34 -9.81 -0.58
CA GLU A 55 10.58 -10.56 -0.81
C GLU A 55 10.95 -10.67 -2.29
N HIS A 56 9.98 -10.48 -3.19
CA HIS A 56 10.16 -10.62 -4.63
C HIS A 56 10.34 -9.29 -5.38
N ASN A 57 10.39 -8.15 -4.67
CA ASN A 57 10.43 -6.81 -5.27
C ASN A 57 9.35 -6.60 -6.35
N ASP A 58 8.15 -7.13 -6.12
CA ASP A 58 7.03 -7.17 -7.06
C ASP A 58 5.96 -6.09 -6.77
N ASN A 59 6.25 -5.17 -5.84
CA ASN A 59 5.35 -4.15 -5.32
C ASN A 59 4.05 -4.70 -4.70
N ARG A 60 4.03 -5.97 -4.31
CA ARG A 60 2.85 -6.65 -3.73
C ARG A 60 2.91 -6.80 -2.20
N GLY A 61 3.71 -5.99 -1.50
CA GLY A 61 3.88 -6.08 -0.04
C GLY A 61 2.65 -5.63 0.78
N CYS A 62 1.65 -5.01 0.15
CA CYS A 62 0.45 -4.51 0.82
C CYS A 62 -0.83 -5.19 0.31
N GLN A 63 -1.49 -5.98 1.17
CA GLN A 63 -2.73 -6.69 0.80
C GLN A 63 -3.86 -5.77 0.34
N LEU A 64 -3.96 -4.55 0.87
CA LEU A 64 -4.98 -3.59 0.44
C LEU A 64 -4.73 -3.08 -0.98
N VAL A 65 -3.46 -2.91 -1.37
CA VAL A 65 -3.07 -2.54 -2.73
C VAL A 65 -3.28 -3.72 -3.67
N ASN A 66 -2.81 -4.91 -3.27
CA ASN A 66 -2.96 -6.13 -4.05
C ASN A 66 -4.42 -6.41 -4.40
N LYS A 67 -5.31 -6.26 -3.41
CA LYS A 67 -6.75 -6.46 -3.61
C LYS A 67 -7.31 -5.53 -4.68
N VAL A 68 -6.99 -4.24 -4.61
CA VAL A 68 -7.49 -3.27 -5.60
C VAL A 68 -6.91 -3.57 -6.98
N TYR A 69 -5.63 -3.92 -7.08
CA TYR A 69 -5.03 -4.29 -8.36
C TYR A 69 -5.69 -5.55 -8.96
N ASP A 70 -5.81 -6.61 -8.16
CA ASP A 70 -6.44 -7.87 -8.58
C ASP A 70 -7.91 -7.73 -8.98
N ASP A 71 -8.61 -6.72 -8.45
CA ASP A 71 -10.03 -6.46 -8.72
C ASP A 71 -10.23 -5.50 -9.92
N GLU A 72 -9.26 -4.63 -10.25
CA GLU A 72 -9.41 -3.53 -11.23
C GLU A 72 -8.49 -3.63 -12.48
N TYR A 73 -7.46 -4.47 -12.48
CA TYR A 73 -6.45 -4.62 -13.54
C TYR A 73 -6.24 -6.08 -13.93
#